data_AF-A0A8D8DC97-F1
#
_entry.id   AF-A0A8D8DC97-F1
#
_cell.length_a   1.000
_cell.length_b   1.000
_cell.length_c   1.000
_cell.angle_alpha   90.00
_cell.angle_beta   90.00
_cell.angle_gamma   90.00
#
_symmetry.space_group_name_H-M   'P 1'
#
loop_
_entity.id
_entity.type
_entity.pdbx_description
1 polymer ?
#
loop_
_entity_poly.entity_id
_entity_poly.type
_entity_poly.pdbx_seq_one_letter_code
_entity_poly.pdbx_strand_id
1 'polypeptide(L)'
;MPAFRGRRGWCGCLQDDEPPEICVVEGVFSLQTLTPTQPMPAIDELDSKFAELVEELDLTAPNKAAMLGLPPQKKWQIYCSRKSPLEGVTGPNGAPLPGATLPPTPEHYIERLKDMAVQLKASAPDDSPSHEYGPKIESHTALFDALKTALRTSAHSFVIRFIELQGLPALLELLQALDIRVANSPLHTSLIGCIKALMNNSTGRSHVLAHPTGIDTIARSLAA
;
A
#
# COMPACT_ATOMS: atom_id res chain seq x y z
N MET A 1 -50.73 -1.72 14.47
CA MET A 1 -51.13 -2.45 13.25
C MET A 1 -50.75 -1.65 12.02
N PRO A 2 -49.66 -1.99 11.30
CA PRO A 2 -49.45 -1.60 9.91
C PRO A 2 -49.85 -2.74 8.96
N ALA A 3 -50.12 -2.41 7.69
CA ALA A 3 -50.79 -3.31 6.77
C ALA A 3 -49.87 -4.33 6.08
N PHE A 4 -50.31 -5.59 6.00
CA PHE A 4 -49.82 -6.53 5.01
C PHE A 4 -50.25 -6.09 3.60
N ARG A 5 -49.29 -5.75 2.73
CA ARG A 5 -49.50 -5.68 1.27
C ARG A 5 -48.55 -6.66 0.59
N GLY A 6 -49.07 -7.84 0.25
CA GLY A 6 -48.32 -8.80 -0.56
C GLY A 6 -48.26 -8.37 -2.02
N ARG A 7 -47.10 -8.52 -2.66
CA ARG A 7 -46.97 -8.68 -4.11
C ARG A 7 -45.94 -9.77 -4.42
N ARG A 8 -46.30 -10.68 -5.32
CA ARG A 8 -45.42 -11.77 -5.78
C ARG A 8 -44.37 -11.19 -6.72
N GLY A 9 -43.09 -11.52 -6.51
CA GLY A 9 -41.98 -11.22 -7.39
C GLY A 9 -41.08 -12.45 -7.53
N TRP A 10 -40.88 -12.93 -8.75
CA TRP A 10 -40.08 -14.11 -9.06
C TRP A 10 -38.63 -13.67 -9.34
N CYS A 11 -37.85 -13.36 -8.29
CA CYS A 11 -36.39 -13.29 -8.33
C CYS A 11 -35.81 -13.21 -6.91
N GLY A 12 -34.81 -14.04 -6.58
CA GLY A 12 -34.18 -14.07 -5.25
C GLY A 12 -33.06 -13.05 -5.04
N CYS A 13 -33.08 -11.93 -5.77
CA CYS A 13 -31.96 -10.97 -5.86
C CYS A 13 -32.35 -9.51 -5.58
N LEU A 14 -33.63 -9.26 -5.26
CA LEU A 14 -34.22 -7.93 -5.07
C LEU A 14 -35.10 -7.92 -3.80
N GLN A 15 -34.49 -8.29 -2.66
CA GLN A 15 -35.05 -8.09 -1.33
C GLN A 15 -34.19 -7.05 -0.61
N ASP A 16 -34.84 -5.96 -0.18
CA ASP A 16 -34.32 -4.76 0.47
C ASP A 16 -33.05 -4.13 -0.12
N ASP A 17 -33.28 -3.07 -0.90
CA ASP A 17 -32.28 -2.05 -1.29
C ASP A 17 -32.10 -0.99 -0.16
N GLU A 18 -32.26 -1.41 1.10
CA GLU A 18 -31.94 -0.59 2.26
C GLU A 18 -30.56 -1.01 2.78
N PRO A 19 -29.54 -0.12 2.71
CA PRO A 19 -28.22 -0.46 3.24
C PRO A 19 -28.35 -0.74 4.74
N PRO A 20 -27.73 -1.81 5.27
CA PRO A 20 -27.94 -2.21 6.66
C PRO A 20 -27.59 -1.06 7.60
N GLU A 21 -28.57 -0.62 8.40
CA GLU A 21 -28.35 0.41 9.41
C GLU A 21 -27.23 -0.05 10.35
N ILE A 22 -26.16 0.75 10.43
CA ILE A 22 -25.06 0.49 11.36
C ILE A 22 -25.54 0.91 12.75
N CYS A 23 -26.29 0.02 13.39
CA CYS A 23 -26.64 0.12 14.79
C CYS A 23 -25.36 0.08 15.63
N VAL A 24 -24.91 1.26 16.06
CA VAL A 24 -23.83 1.39 17.04
C VAL A 24 -24.37 0.84 18.36
N VAL A 25 -24.05 -0.42 18.66
CA VAL A 25 -24.36 -1.01 19.96
C VAL A 25 -23.50 -0.32 21.02
N GLU A 26 -24.13 0.57 21.79
CA GLU A 26 -23.54 1.24 22.95
C GLU A 26 -23.07 0.20 23.99
N GLY A 27 -21.83 -0.26 23.86
CA GLY A 27 -21.24 -1.22 24.80
C GLY A 27 -20.05 -2.06 24.31
N VAL A 28 -19.79 -2.17 23.00
CA VAL A 28 -18.73 -3.09 22.49
C VAL A 28 -17.55 -2.36 21.83
N PHE A 29 -17.76 -1.19 21.22
CA PHE A 29 -16.68 -0.36 20.69
C PHE A 29 -16.64 1.00 21.40
N SER A 30 -15.90 1.08 22.51
CA SER A 30 -15.46 2.36 23.04
C SER A 30 -14.43 2.95 22.08
N LEU A 31 -14.84 3.97 21.31
CA LEU A 31 -13.92 4.81 20.55
C LEU A 31 -13.01 5.52 21.56
N GLN A 32 -11.82 4.94 21.78
CA GLN A 32 -10.92 5.39 22.82
C GLN A 32 -10.34 6.76 22.42
N THR A 33 -10.85 7.82 23.05
CA THR A 33 -10.39 9.19 22.82
C THR A 33 -8.91 9.29 23.18
N LEU A 34 -8.06 9.28 22.15
CA LEU A 34 -6.62 9.52 22.28
C LEU A 34 -6.39 10.95 22.74
N THR A 35 -6.19 11.14 24.04
CA THR A 35 -5.69 12.39 24.59
C THR A 35 -4.21 12.55 24.23
N PRO A 36 -3.79 13.67 23.61
CA PRO A 36 -2.39 13.93 23.33
C PRO A 36 -1.56 13.86 24.62
N THR A 37 -0.53 13.02 24.63
CA THR A 37 0.38 12.85 25.78
C THR A 37 1.35 14.01 25.96
N GLN A 38 1.42 14.93 24.99
CA GLN A 38 2.25 16.12 24.99
C GLN A 38 1.38 17.38 24.87
N PRO A 39 1.76 18.50 25.51
CA PRO A 39 1.06 19.77 25.36
C PRO A 39 1.13 20.26 23.91
N MET A 40 0.05 20.87 23.43
CA MET A 40 0.00 21.42 22.08
C MET A 40 1.00 22.58 21.93
N PRO A 41 1.86 22.58 20.88
CA PRO A 41 2.81 23.66 20.65
C PRO A 41 2.13 24.94 20.13
N ALA A 42 2.93 25.98 19.86
CA ALA A 42 2.44 27.20 19.23
C ALA A 42 1.79 26.90 17.86
N ILE A 43 0.81 27.72 17.45
CA ILE A 43 0.01 27.46 16.24
C ILE A 43 0.89 27.39 14.98
N ASP A 44 1.85 28.31 14.83
CA ASP A 44 2.74 28.33 13.66
C ASP A 44 3.65 27.09 13.59
N GLU A 45 4.13 26.61 14.74
CA GLU A 45 4.94 25.39 14.85
C GLU A 45 4.11 24.14 14.54
N LEU A 46 2.87 24.08 15.07
CA LEU A 46 1.91 23.02 14.78
C LEU A 46 1.57 22.97 13.30
N ASP A 47 1.28 24.10 12.68
CA ASP A 47 0.89 24.19 11.27
C ASP A 47 2.06 23.81 10.35
N SER A 48 3.30 24.19 10.71
CA SER A 48 4.50 23.74 9.98
C SER A 48 4.70 22.23 10.08
N LYS A 49 4.62 21.65 11.29
CA LYS A 49 4.73 20.20 11.54
C LYS A 49 3.62 19.40 10.86
N PHE A 50 2.41 19.96 10.83
CA PHE A 50 1.26 19.32 10.20
C PHE A 50 1.31 19.43 8.67
N ALA A 51 1.87 20.50 8.11
CA ALA A 51 2.10 20.63 6.67
C ALA A 51 3.09 19.57 6.16
N GLU A 52 4.20 19.31 6.86
CA GLU A 52 5.13 18.21 6.58
C GLU A 52 4.40 16.85 6.55
N LEU A 53 3.60 16.57 7.59
CA LEU A 53 2.79 15.34 7.66
C LEU A 53 1.82 15.21 6.48
N VAL A 54 1.15 16.28 6.08
CA VAL A 54 0.19 16.27 4.98
C VAL A 54 0.88 16.10 3.62
N GLU A 55 2.12 16.56 3.46
CA GLU A 55 2.92 16.30 2.25
C GLU A 55 3.27 14.81 2.12
N GLU A 56 3.73 14.18 3.21
CA GLU A 56 4.07 12.75 3.24
C GLU A 56 2.86 11.82 3.03
N LEU A 57 1.62 12.34 3.05
CA LEU A 57 0.40 11.59 2.71
C LEU A 57 0.04 11.63 1.21
N ASP A 58 0.70 12.45 0.40
CA ASP A 58 0.49 12.58 -1.06
C ASP A 58 -1.01 12.72 -1.45
N LEU A 59 -1.69 13.64 -0.77
CA LEU A 59 -3.11 13.89 -0.97
C LEU A 59 -3.38 14.73 -2.22
N THR A 60 -4.53 14.49 -2.86
CA THR A 60 -5.04 15.37 -3.92
C THR A 60 -5.23 16.80 -3.39
N ALA A 61 -5.06 17.81 -4.23
CA ALA A 61 -5.18 19.22 -3.86
C ALA A 61 -6.41 19.57 -2.98
N PRO A 62 -7.66 19.12 -3.28
CA PRO A 62 -8.80 19.39 -2.40
C PRO A 62 -8.69 18.69 -1.03
N ASN A 63 -8.19 17.45 -0.99
CA ASN A 63 -8.01 16.71 0.27
C ASN A 63 -6.89 17.31 1.13
N LYS A 64 -5.79 17.75 0.50
CA LYS A 64 -4.70 18.50 1.12
C LYS A 64 -5.20 19.82 1.73
N ALA A 65 -5.99 20.59 0.98
CA ALA A 65 -6.61 21.82 1.49
C ALA A 65 -7.57 21.56 2.67
N ALA A 66 -8.40 20.51 2.59
CA ALA A 66 -9.30 20.13 3.67
C ALA A 66 -8.55 19.72 4.96
N MET A 67 -7.43 19.01 4.84
CA MET A 67 -6.56 18.67 5.98
C MET A 67 -5.91 19.92 6.59
N LEU A 68 -5.31 20.79 5.77
CA LEU A 68 -4.67 22.01 6.25
C LEU A 68 -5.66 23.00 6.89
N GLY A 69 -6.94 22.95 6.51
CA GLY A 69 -8.04 23.73 7.10
C GLY A 69 -8.64 23.16 8.40
N LEU A 70 -8.11 22.07 8.96
CA LEU A 70 -8.61 21.50 10.22
C LEU A 70 -8.34 22.43 11.42
N PRO A 71 -9.20 22.42 12.47
CA PRO A 71 -8.92 23.12 13.72
C PRO A 71 -7.60 22.64 14.38
N PRO A 72 -6.83 23.51 15.07
CA PRO A 72 -5.56 23.16 15.69
C PRO A 72 -5.61 21.90 16.58
N GLN A 73 -6.68 21.73 17.35
CA GLN A 73 -6.85 20.56 18.23
C GLN A 73 -6.90 19.24 17.44
N LYS A 74 -7.52 19.25 16.24
CA LYS A 74 -7.54 18.07 15.36
C LYS A 74 -6.19 17.86 14.66
N LYS A 75 -5.52 18.93 14.22
CA LYS A 75 -4.15 18.85 13.68
C LYS A 75 -3.21 18.19 14.69
N TRP A 76 -3.25 18.64 15.95
CA TRP A 76 -2.43 18.09 17.03
C TRP A 76 -2.77 16.64 17.36
N GLN A 77 -4.06 16.29 17.47
CA GLN A 77 -4.48 14.91 17.70
C GLN A 77 -4.00 13.95 16.60
N ILE A 78 -4.12 14.35 15.32
CA ILE A 78 -3.64 13.57 14.18
C ILE A 78 -2.11 13.47 14.19
N TYR A 79 -1.41 14.57 14.46
CA TYR A 79 0.06 14.58 14.56
C TYR A 79 0.56 13.63 15.66
N CYS A 80 -0.02 13.67 16.86
CA CYS A 80 0.32 12.75 17.95
C CYS A 80 -0.07 11.28 17.68
N SER A 81 -1.03 11.02 16.78
CA SER A 81 -1.37 9.64 16.39
C SER A 81 -0.39 9.03 15.38
N ARG A 82 0.54 9.83 14.82
CA ARG A 82 1.60 9.36 13.93
C ARG A 82 2.61 8.52 14.72
N LYS A 83 2.35 7.21 14.79
CA LYS A 83 3.36 6.23 15.22
C LYS A 83 4.52 6.28 14.23
N SER A 84 5.64 6.92 14.58
CA SER A 84 6.81 6.84 13.70
C SER A 84 7.31 5.39 13.66
N PRO A 85 7.88 4.92 12.53
CA PRO A 85 8.43 3.57 12.45
C PRO A 85 9.65 3.32 13.36
N LEU A 86 10.15 4.39 14.01
CA LEU A 86 11.45 4.43 14.70
C LEU A 86 11.32 4.66 16.22
N GLU A 87 10.25 5.29 16.72
CA GLU A 87 10.04 5.58 18.16
C GLU A 87 10.03 4.35 19.09
N GLY A 88 9.87 3.14 18.54
CA GLY A 88 10.02 1.89 19.29
C GLY A 88 11.17 0.99 18.82
N VAL A 89 11.99 1.45 17.85
CA VAL A 89 12.98 0.63 17.15
C VAL A 89 14.39 1.23 17.22
N THR A 90 14.55 2.55 17.32
CA THR A 90 15.86 3.20 17.47
C THR A 90 16.06 3.76 18.88
N GLY A 91 17.22 3.50 19.47
CA GLY A 91 17.64 4.11 20.72
C GLY A 91 18.00 5.60 20.57
N PRO A 92 18.37 6.28 21.67
CA PRO A 92 18.63 7.74 21.69
C PRO A 92 19.74 8.23 20.74
N ASN A 93 20.53 7.31 20.17
CA ASN A 93 21.60 7.62 19.20
C ASN A 93 21.21 7.28 17.74
N GLY A 94 19.93 7.00 17.45
CA GLY A 94 19.46 6.59 16.12
C GLY A 94 19.81 5.15 15.71
N ALA A 95 20.60 4.43 16.52
CA ALA A 95 20.93 3.03 16.29
C ALA A 95 19.74 2.11 16.64
N PRO A 96 19.47 1.04 15.85
CA PRO A 96 18.43 0.06 16.19
C PRO A 96 18.65 -0.60 17.56
N LEU A 97 17.57 -0.77 18.31
CA LEU A 97 17.56 -1.48 19.59
C LEU A 97 17.82 -2.99 19.37
N PRO A 98 18.53 -3.68 20.28
CA PRO A 98 18.76 -5.11 20.17
C PRO A 98 17.45 -5.89 20.09
N GLY A 99 17.24 -6.63 18.99
CA GLY A 99 16.02 -7.42 18.74
C GLY A 99 14.86 -6.65 18.08
N ALA A 100 15.01 -5.36 17.76
CA ALA A 100 13.98 -4.60 17.06
C ALA A 100 14.17 -4.71 15.53
N THR A 101 13.24 -5.39 14.85
CA THR A 101 13.24 -5.52 13.39
C THR A 101 12.80 -4.21 12.75
N LEU A 102 13.74 -3.49 12.13
CA LEU A 102 13.43 -2.31 11.31
C LEU A 102 12.50 -2.72 10.14
N PRO A 103 11.47 -1.93 9.79
CA PRO A 103 10.69 -2.20 8.58
C PRO A 103 11.61 -2.22 7.34
N PRO A 104 11.39 -3.12 6.36
CA PRO A 104 12.30 -3.25 5.22
C PRO A 104 12.31 -1.97 4.36
N THR A 105 13.50 -1.55 3.93
CA THR A 105 13.68 -0.32 3.15
C THR A 105 13.40 -0.54 1.65
N PRO A 106 13.23 0.53 0.85
CA PRO A 106 13.11 0.41 -0.61
C PRO A 106 14.27 -0.37 -1.23
N GLU A 107 15.51 -0.15 -0.77
CA GLU A 107 16.71 -0.84 -1.21
C GLU A 107 16.56 -2.37 -1.05
N HIS A 108 16.13 -2.82 0.13
CA HIS A 108 15.96 -4.25 0.41
C HIS A 108 14.96 -4.91 -0.56
N TYR A 109 13.82 -4.28 -0.81
CA TYR A 109 12.83 -4.82 -1.75
C TYR A 109 13.34 -4.83 -3.20
N ILE A 110 14.06 -3.80 -3.63
CA ILE A 110 14.63 -3.69 -4.98
C ILE A 110 15.73 -4.73 -5.21
N GLU A 111 16.54 -5.01 -4.19
CA GLU A 111 17.54 -6.08 -4.22
C GLU A 111 16.87 -7.44 -4.48
N ARG A 112 15.83 -7.78 -3.70
CA ARG A 112 15.08 -9.04 -3.86
C ARG A 112 14.30 -9.13 -5.18
N LEU A 113 13.77 -8.01 -5.70
CA LEU A 113 13.17 -7.95 -7.05
C LEU A 113 14.18 -8.38 -8.12
N LYS A 114 15.41 -7.84 -8.06
CA LYS A 114 16.49 -8.13 -9.00
C LYS A 114 16.98 -9.58 -8.87
N ASP A 115 17.16 -10.07 -7.64
CA ASP A 115 17.55 -11.47 -7.38
C ASP A 115 16.55 -12.44 -8.02
N MET A 116 15.24 -12.16 -7.90
CA MET A 116 14.21 -13.01 -8.49
C MET A 116 14.18 -12.92 -10.02
N ALA A 117 14.35 -11.71 -10.60
CA ALA A 117 14.42 -11.54 -12.04
C ALA A 117 15.60 -12.31 -12.67
N VAL A 118 16.75 -12.35 -11.98
CA VAL A 118 17.91 -13.18 -12.37
C VAL A 118 17.56 -14.67 -12.27
N GLN A 119 16.93 -15.11 -11.18
CA GLN A 119 16.55 -16.52 -11.01
C GLN A 119 15.57 -17.01 -12.09
N LEU A 120 14.50 -16.25 -12.39
CA LEU A 120 13.55 -16.61 -13.44
C LEU A 120 14.18 -16.68 -14.83
N LYS A 121 15.14 -15.79 -15.12
CA LYS A 121 15.89 -15.81 -16.38
C LYS A 121 16.85 -17.00 -16.46
N ALA A 122 17.47 -17.38 -15.35
CA ALA A 122 18.40 -18.50 -15.28
C ALA A 122 17.72 -19.88 -15.32
N SER A 123 16.44 -19.99 -14.97
CA SER A 123 15.65 -21.22 -15.06
C SER A 123 14.97 -21.44 -16.43
N ALA A 124 15.14 -20.50 -17.36
CA ALA A 124 15.07 -20.66 -18.81
C ALA A 124 16.34 -21.28 -19.44
N PRO A 125 16.37 -22.37 -20.26
CA PRO A 125 15.39 -23.43 -20.52
C PRO A 125 15.95 -24.87 -20.34
N ASP A 126 15.27 -25.69 -19.55
CA ASP A 126 15.29 -27.16 -19.69
C ASP A 126 13.92 -27.74 -19.29
N ASP A 127 13.55 -28.87 -19.88
CA ASP A 127 12.16 -29.37 -19.99
C ASP A 127 11.68 -30.13 -18.73
N SER A 128 11.95 -29.54 -17.56
CA SER A 128 11.74 -30.18 -16.25
C SER A 128 10.33 -29.89 -15.69
N PRO A 129 9.60 -30.91 -15.19
CA PRO A 129 8.16 -30.81 -14.96
C PRO A 129 7.80 -29.97 -13.73
N SER A 130 7.36 -28.73 -13.98
CA SER A 130 6.36 -27.87 -13.27
C SER A 130 6.29 -27.75 -11.74
N HIS A 131 6.70 -28.74 -10.94
CA HIS A 131 6.53 -28.78 -9.48
C HIS A 131 7.59 -28.01 -8.69
N GLU A 132 8.81 -27.81 -9.23
CA GLU A 132 9.87 -27.05 -8.53
C GLU A 132 9.65 -25.52 -8.52
N TYR A 133 8.87 -24.99 -9.46
CA TYR A 133 8.57 -23.55 -9.52
C TYR A 133 7.64 -23.10 -8.37
N GLY A 134 6.66 -23.93 -8.00
CA GLY A 134 5.64 -23.63 -6.99
C GLY A 134 6.17 -23.08 -5.66
N PRO A 135 7.00 -23.83 -4.90
CA PRO A 135 7.43 -23.40 -3.56
C PRO A 135 8.32 -22.14 -3.57
N LYS A 136 9.07 -21.89 -4.66
CA LYS A 136 9.82 -20.63 -4.83
C LYS A 136 8.88 -19.46 -5.07
N ILE A 137 7.91 -19.61 -5.98
CA ILE A 137 6.88 -18.59 -6.28
C ILE A 137 6.07 -18.22 -5.03
N GLU A 138 5.67 -19.21 -4.22
CA GLU A 138 4.94 -18.99 -2.97
C GLU A 138 5.77 -18.20 -1.96
N SER A 139 7.03 -18.58 -1.73
CA SER A 139 7.94 -17.87 -0.82
C SER A 139 8.14 -16.39 -1.22
N HIS A 140 8.26 -16.11 -2.51
CA HIS A 140 8.37 -14.74 -3.02
C HIS A 140 7.05 -13.94 -2.96
N THR A 141 5.89 -14.59 -3.02
CA THR A 141 4.58 -13.90 -3.00
C THR A 141 4.40 -13.06 -1.73
N ALA A 142 4.74 -13.62 -0.55
CA ALA A 142 4.62 -12.91 0.73
C ALA A 142 5.50 -11.63 0.78
N LEU A 143 6.69 -11.67 0.16
CA LEU A 143 7.57 -10.51 0.06
C LEU A 143 6.95 -9.39 -0.79
N PHE A 144 6.32 -9.74 -1.93
CA PHE A 144 5.67 -8.73 -2.77
C PHE A 144 4.35 -8.23 -2.19
N ASP A 145 3.66 -9.01 -1.38
CA ASP A 145 2.53 -8.51 -0.59
C ASP A 145 2.97 -7.52 0.50
N ALA A 146 4.13 -7.74 1.10
CA ALA A 146 4.77 -6.77 1.99
C ALA A 146 5.19 -5.49 1.21
N LEU A 147 5.83 -5.61 0.04
CA LEU A 147 6.17 -4.47 -0.82
C LEU A 147 4.94 -3.68 -1.28
N LYS A 148 3.90 -4.37 -1.78
CA LYS A 148 2.59 -3.80 -2.14
C LYS A 148 1.99 -3.01 -0.98
N THR A 149 2.11 -3.53 0.23
CA THR A 149 1.63 -2.85 1.45
C THR A 149 2.48 -1.64 1.76
N ALA A 150 3.81 -1.76 1.74
CA ALA A 150 4.74 -0.65 1.94
C ALA A 150 4.48 0.49 0.94
N LEU A 151 4.45 0.21 -0.37
CA LEU A 151 4.16 1.19 -1.43
C LEU A 151 2.77 1.87 -1.29
N ARG A 152 1.83 1.27 -0.55
CA ARG A 152 0.47 1.77 -0.33
C ARG A 152 0.31 2.57 0.97
N THR A 153 1.07 2.25 2.03
CA THR A 153 0.85 2.81 3.38
C THR A 153 2.08 3.41 4.04
N SER A 154 3.25 3.34 3.41
CA SER A 154 4.41 4.13 3.84
C SER A 154 4.24 5.60 3.43
N ALA A 155 5.12 6.45 3.97
CA ALA A 155 5.18 7.86 3.67
C ALA A 155 5.63 8.10 2.21
N HIS A 156 5.22 9.22 1.59
CA HIS A 156 5.52 9.55 0.20
C HIS A 156 7.02 9.44 -0.15
N SER A 157 7.88 9.86 0.77
CA SER A 157 9.34 9.72 0.72
C SER A 157 9.83 8.29 0.38
N PHE A 158 9.16 7.24 0.87
CA PHE A 158 9.48 5.85 0.52
C PHE A 158 9.25 5.57 -0.97
N VAL A 159 8.15 6.10 -1.53
CA VAL A 159 7.81 5.90 -2.95
C VAL A 159 8.75 6.69 -3.85
N ILE A 160 9.07 7.94 -3.50
CA ILE A 160 10.11 8.72 -4.19
C ILE A 160 11.43 7.92 -4.24
N ARG A 161 11.88 7.45 -3.07
CA ARG A 161 13.13 6.69 -2.95
C ARG A 161 13.12 5.39 -3.75
N PHE A 162 12.00 4.66 -3.75
CA PHE A 162 11.83 3.44 -4.54
C PHE A 162 11.93 3.70 -6.05
N ILE A 163 11.37 4.83 -6.52
CA ILE A 163 11.43 5.25 -7.92
C ILE A 163 12.84 5.69 -8.33
N GLU A 164 13.53 6.51 -7.53
CA GLU A 164 14.93 6.92 -7.77
C GLU A 164 15.84 5.71 -8.01
N LEU A 165 15.70 4.68 -7.16
CA LEU A 165 16.48 3.45 -7.17
C LEU A 165 16.09 2.44 -8.28
N GLN A 166 15.31 2.88 -9.28
CA GLN A 166 14.85 2.06 -10.41
C GLN A 166 13.94 0.89 -10.02
N GLY A 167 13.16 1.04 -8.94
CA GLY A 167 12.23 0.01 -8.48
C GLY A 167 11.07 -0.26 -9.45
N LEU A 168 10.57 0.77 -10.15
CA LEU A 168 9.53 0.58 -11.19
C LEU A 168 10.06 -0.23 -12.39
N PRO A 169 11.21 0.11 -13.02
CA PRO A 169 11.83 -0.76 -14.03
C PRO A 169 12.03 -2.20 -13.56
N ALA A 170 12.47 -2.42 -12.31
CA ALA A 170 12.65 -3.77 -11.77
C ALA A 170 11.32 -4.55 -11.64
N LEU A 171 10.23 -3.88 -11.23
CA LEU A 171 8.87 -4.48 -11.23
C LEU A 171 8.41 -4.85 -12.65
N LEU A 172 8.64 -3.97 -13.64
CA LEU A 172 8.23 -4.20 -15.02
C LEU A 172 9.07 -5.31 -15.69
N GLU A 173 10.38 -5.36 -15.44
CA GLU A 173 11.27 -6.42 -15.91
C GLU A 173 10.86 -7.78 -15.36
N LEU A 174 10.54 -7.86 -14.06
CA LEU A 174 10.06 -9.09 -13.43
C LEU A 174 8.69 -9.51 -14.00
N LEU A 175 7.80 -8.55 -14.24
CA LEU A 175 6.48 -8.78 -14.84
C LEU A 175 6.58 -9.30 -16.30
N GLN A 176 7.57 -8.84 -17.07
CA GLN A 176 7.87 -9.35 -18.42
C GLN A 176 8.51 -10.75 -18.40
N ALA A 177 9.23 -11.10 -17.33
CA ALA A 177 9.89 -12.40 -17.18
C ALA A 177 8.94 -13.52 -16.71
N LEU A 178 7.69 -13.20 -16.34
CA LEU A 178 6.68 -14.21 -16.02
C LEU A 178 6.18 -14.90 -17.29
N ASP A 179 6.34 -16.22 -17.30
CA ASP A 179 5.76 -17.11 -18.31
C ASP A 179 4.22 -17.19 -18.18
N ILE A 180 3.53 -17.52 -19.27
CA ILE A 180 2.06 -17.64 -19.32
C ILE A 180 1.51 -18.67 -18.33
N ARG A 181 2.32 -19.68 -17.96
CA ARG A 181 2.00 -20.65 -16.89
C ARG A 181 1.96 -20.05 -15.49
N VAL A 182 2.50 -18.84 -15.30
CA VAL A 182 2.54 -18.07 -14.04
C VAL A 182 1.66 -16.80 -14.14
N ALA A 183 1.07 -16.51 -15.29
CA ALA A 183 0.00 -15.52 -15.42
C ALA A 183 -1.17 -15.89 -14.48
N ASN A 184 -1.82 -14.88 -13.91
CA ASN A 184 -2.92 -15.02 -12.94
C ASN A 184 -2.55 -15.76 -11.63
N SER A 185 -1.26 -16.03 -11.38
CA SER A 185 -0.78 -16.54 -10.08
C SER A 185 -0.91 -15.49 -8.95
N PRO A 186 -0.83 -15.92 -7.67
CA PRO A 186 -0.74 -14.99 -6.54
C PRO A 186 0.42 -13.99 -6.69
N LEU A 187 1.60 -14.49 -7.09
CA LEU A 187 2.79 -13.67 -7.40
C LEU A 187 2.50 -12.57 -8.44
N HIS A 188 1.90 -12.94 -9.58
CA HIS A 188 1.52 -11.98 -10.63
C HIS A 188 0.55 -10.92 -10.08
N THR A 189 -0.46 -11.37 -9.33
CA THR A 189 -1.44 -10.49 -8.67
C THR A 189 -0.77 -9.52 -7.68
N SER A 190 0.21 -9.97 -6.92
CA SER A 190 0.98 -9.13 -5.97
C SER A 190 1.85 -8.10 -6.68
N LEU A 191 2.48 -8.45 -7.81
CA LEU A 191 3.28 -7.53 -8.63
C LEU A 191 2.41 -6.45 -9.31
N ILE A 192 1.28 -6.84 -9.89
CA ILE A 192 0.26 -5.88 -10.37
C ILE A 192 -0.22 -4.99 -9.21
N GLY A 193 -0.39 -5.55 -8.01
CA GLY A 193 -0.70 -4.82 -6.79
C GLY A 193 0.36 -3.76 -6.41
N CYS A 194 1.64 -4.07 -6.56
CA CYS A 194 2.74 -3.11 -6.34
C CYS A 194 2.66 -1.95 -7.34
N ILE A 195 2.45 -2.24 -8.62
CA ILE A 195 2.32 -1.22 -9.67
C ILE A 195 1.06 -0.36 -9.45
N LYS A 196 -0.06 -0.96 -9.05
CA LYS A 196 -1.28 -0.24 -8.67
C LYS A 196 -1.05 0.69 -7.47
N ALA A 197 -0.27 0.28 -6.47
CA ALA A 197 0.10 1.14 -5.35
C ALA A 197 0.92 2.35 -5.82
N LEU A 198 1.89 2.15 -6.73
CA LEU A 198 2.62 3.25 -7.37
C LEU A 198 1.71 4.20 -8.15
N MET A 199 0.72 3.70 -8.89
CA MET A 199 -0.22 4.55 -9.65
C MET A 199 -1.19 5.36 -8.78
N ASN A 200 -1.45 4.91 -7.55
CA ASN A 200 -2.21 5.71 -6.59
C ASN A 200 -1.38 6.88 -6.03
N ASN A 201 -0.05 6.73 -5.96
CA ASN A 201 0.89 7.79 -5.63
C ASN A 201 1.09 8.77 -6.81
N SER A 202 1.25 10.07 -6.58
CA SER A 202 1.43 11.09 -7.63
C SER A 202 2.75 10.95 -8.38
N THR A 203 3.87 10.84 -7.67
CA THR A 203 5.20 10.58 -8.24
C THR A 203 5.24 9.22 -8.93
N GLY A 204 4.76 8.17 -8.25
CA GLY A 204 4.69 6.82 -8.84
C GLY A 204 3.87 6.77 -10.13
N ARG A 205 2.70 7.41 -10.17
CA ARG A 205 1.85 7.54 -11.37
C ARG A 205 2.53 8.29 -12.49
N SER A 206 3.19 9.41 -12.20
CA SER A 206 3.94 10.18 -13.19
C SER A 206 4.99 9.31 -13.89
N HIS A 207 5.77 8.55 -13.11
CA HIS A 207 6.78 7.64 -13.64
C HIS A 207 6.19 6.44 -14.41
N VAL A 208 5.07 5.85 -13.97
CA VAL A 208 4.39 4.77 -14.72
C VAL A 208 3.87 5.25 -16.07
N LEU A 209 3.28 6.45 -16.13
CA LEU A 209 2.76 7.04 -17.36
C LEU A 209 3.87 7.52 -18.32
N ALA A 210 5.01 7.94 -17.78
CA ALA A 210 6.17 8.37 -18.56
C ALA A 210 7.05 7.19 -19.05
N HIS A 211 6.90 5.99 -18.49
CA HIS A 211 7.74 4.84 -18.85
C HIS A 211 7.43 4.33 -20.28
N PRO A 212 8.40 4.28 -21.22
CA PRO A 212 8.13 4.04 -22.64
C PRO A 212 7.33 2.78 -22.97
N THR A 213 7.51 1.72 -22.18
CA THR A 213 6.81 0.43 -22.32
C THR A 213 5.93 0.07 -21.11
N GLY A 214 5.73 1.00 -20.17
CA GLY A 214 5.11 0.72 -18.87
C GLY A 214 3.67 0.21 -19.01
N ILE A 215 2.81 1.01 -19.63
CA ILE A 215 1.39 0.69 -19.86
C ILE A 215 1.24 -0.55 -20.76
N ASP A 216 2.04 -0.66 -21.82
CA ASP A 216 2.05 -1.82 -22.73
C ASP A 216 2.41 -3.14 -22.02
N THR A 217 3.42 -3.10 -21.14
CA THR A 217 3.82 -4.25 -20.31
C THR A 217 2.69 -4.71 -19.39
N ILE A 218 2.07 -3.75 -18.67
CA ILE A 218 0.97 -4.03 -17.76
C ILE A 218 -0.22 -4.61 -18.53
N ALA A 219 -0.62 -3.99 -19.65
CA ALA A 219 -1.72 -4.46 -20.49
C ALA A 219 -1.48 -5.87 -21.03
N ARG A 220 -0.28 -6.18 -21.53
CA ARG A 220 0.08 -7.52 -22.03
C ARG A 220 -0.01 -8.58 -20.93
N SER A 221 0.51 -8.29 -19.74
CA SER A 221 0.48 -9.26 -18.62
C SER A 221 -0.93 -9.53 -18.08
N LEU A 222 -1.89 -8.64 -18.31
CA LEU A 222 -3.30 -8.81 -17.92
C LEU A 222 -4.14 -9.50 -19.00
N ALA A 223 -3.60 -9.71 -20.20
CA ALA A 223 -4.25 -10.38 -21.33
C ALA A 223 -3.81 -11.84 -21.50
N ALA A 224 -2.99 -12.35 -20.56
CA ALA A 224 -2.35 -13.67 -20.57
C ALA A 224 -3.09 -14.68 -19.67
#